data_AF-A0A967JWT4-F1
#
_entry.id   AF-A0A967JWT4-F1
#
_cell.length_a   1.000
_cell.length_b   1.000
_cell.length_c   1.000
_cell.angle_alpha   90.00
_cell.angle_beta   90.00
_cell.angle_gamma   90.00
#
_symmetry.space_group_name_H-M   'P 1'
#
loop_
_entity.id
_entity.type
_entity.pdbx_description
1 polymer ?
#
loop_
_entity_poly.entity_id
_entity_poly.type
_entity_poly.pdbx_seq_one_letter_code
_entity_poly.pdbx_strand_id
1 'polypeptide(L)'
;MASRNPQCLGHYDFERIARFARKRFLEGYDTIALLEQAESEREREEIVLVCLLNVEDDVIKDLRLDCRHAEKCQVTDCRDRLRRRLEADLGTGLG
;
A
#
# COMPACT_ATOMS: atom_id res chain seq x y z
N MET A 1 -23.55 3.04 10.99
CA MET A 1 -22.63 4.20 10.77
C MET A 1 -21.38 3.66 10.13
N ALA A 2 -21.08 4.06 8.89
CA ALA A 2 -19.89 3.61 8.17
C ALA A 2 -18.65 4.19 8.86
N SER A 3 -17.84 3.34 9.46
CA SER A 3 -16.63 3.73 10.16
C SER A 3 -15.69 4.44 9.19
N ARG A 4 -15.50 5.75 9.40
CA ARG A 4 -14.54 6.61 8.72
C ARG A 4 -13.19 6.49 9.42
N ASN A 5 -12.56 5.32 9.31
CA ASN A 5 -11.15 5.21 9.69
C ASN A 5 -10.31 5.64 8.46
N PRO A 6 -9.60 6.78 8.51
CA PRO A 6 -8.72 7.22 7.43
C PRO A 6 -7.58 6.24 7.12
N GLN A 7 -7.32 5.26 8.01
CA GLN A 7 -6.30 4.21 7.85
C GLN A 7 -6.82 2.94 7.14
N CYS A 8 -8.05 2.96 6.62
CA CYS A 8 -8.57 1.87 5.80
C CYS A 8 -8.19 2.09 4.32
N LEU A 9 -7.78 1.03 3.61
CA LEU A 9 -7.55 1.04 2.15
C LEU A 9 -8.65 1.74 1.33
N GLY A 10 -9.91 1.77 1.82
CA GLY A 10 -11.01 2.47 1.16
C GLY A 10 -10.94 4.01 1.14
N HIS A 11 -9.97 4.64 1.83
CA HIS A 11 -9.79 6.09 1.88
C HIS A 11 -8.49 6.58 1.23
N TYR A 12 -7.65 5.66 0.75
CA TYR A 12 -6.44 6.04 0.05
C TYR A 12 -6.74 6.47 -1.38
N ASP A 13 -5.93 7.40 -1.87
CA ASP A 13 -5.94 7.80 -3.27
C ASP A 13 -5.15 6.75 -4.05
N PHE A 14 -5.87 5.81 -4.67
CA PHE A 14 -5.25 4.71 -5.39
C PHE A 14 -4.48 5.17 -6.63
N GLU A 15 -4.87 6.27 -7.28
CA GLU A 15 -4.12 6.82 -8.41
C GLU A 15 -2.75 7.34 -7.93
N ARG A 16 -2.73 7.98 -6.76
CA ARG A 16 -1.49 8.45 -6.14
C ARG A 16 -0.60 7.31 -5.66
N ILE A 17 -1.19 6.29 -5.04
CA ILE A 17 -0.45 5.06 -4.68
C ILE A 17 0.12 4.39 -5.93
N ALA A 18 -0.64 4.31 -7.03
CA ALA A 18 -0.17 3.73 -8.29
C ALA A 18 1.04 4.48 -8.87
N ARG A 19 1.10 5.81 -8.72
CA ARG A 19 2.29 6.59 -9.08
C ARG A 19 3.52 6.17 -8.28
N PHE A 20 3.39 6.02 -6.96
CA PHE A 20 4.51 5.56 -6.13
C PHE A 20 4.90 4.10 -6.43
N ALA A 21 3.92 3.22 -6.67
CA ALA A 21 4.15 1.85 -7.09
C ALA A 21 4.91 1.77 -8.43
N ARG A 22 4.53 2.60 -9.41
CA ARG A 22 5.27 2.71 -10.68
C ARG A 22 6.72 3.12 -10.46
N LYS A 23 6.96 4.17 -9.68
CA LYS A 23 8.33 4.62 -9.36
C LYS A 23 9.14 3.51 -8.69
N ARG A 24 8.54 2.79 -7.73
CA ARG A 24 9.21 1.76 -6.94
C ARG A 24 9.49 0.47 -7.71
N PHE A 25 8.55 -0.01 -8.51
CA PHE A 25 8.58 -1.35 -9.12
C PHE A 25 8.94 -1.34 -10.62
N LEU A 26 8.64 -0.26 -11.34
CA LEU A 26 8.93 -0.16 -12.78
C LEU A 26 10.13 0.74 -13.07
N GLU A 27 10.29 1.83 -12.31
CA GLU A 27 11.39 2.79 -12.52
C GLU A 27 12.60 2.53 -11.61
N GLY A 28 12.46 1.68 -10.60
CA GLY A 28 13.57 1.22 -9.75
C GLY A 28 14.00 2.17 -8.63
N TYR A 29 13.17 3.16 -8.27
CA TYR A 29 13.45 4.05 -7.14
C TYR A 29 13.42 3.27 -5.82
N ASP A 30 14.43 3.44 -4.98
CA ASP A 30 14.42 2.83 -3.65
C ASP A 30 13.46 3.56 -2.69
N THR A 31 13.10 2.87 -1.61
CA THR A 31 12.14 3.35 -0.61
C THR A 31 12.60 4.65 0.07
N ILE A 32 13.89 4.82 0.32
CA ILE A 32 14.43 6.00 0.99
C ILE A 32 14.34 7.21 0.05
N ALA A 33 14.75 7.04 -1.22
CA ALA A 33 14.65 8.08 -2.24
C ALA A 33 13.20 8.56 -2.46
N LEU A 34 12.21 7.68 -2.33
CA LEU A 34 10.79 8.06 -2.38
C LEU A 34 10.36 8.83 -1.13
N LEU A 35 10.78 8.38 0.05
CA LEU A 35 10.44 9.04 1.32
C LEU A 35 11.05 10.45 1.44
N GLU A 36 12.24 10.66 0.89
CA GLU A 36 12.88 11.99 0.81
C GLU A 36 12.13 12.95 -0.10
N GLN A 37 11.42 12.44 -1.12
CA GLN A 37 10.58 13.23 -2.03
C GLN A 37 9.17 13.49 -1.48
N ALA A 38 8.79 12.86 -0.36
CA ALA A 38 7.45 13.00 0.20
C ALA A 38 7.28 14.37 0.88
N GLU A 39 6.31 15.15 0.42
CA GLU A 39 6.02 16.50 0.90
C GLU A 39 5.04 16.48 2.10
N SER A 40 4.38 15.34 2.34
CA SER A 40 3.43 15.19 3.44
C SER A 40 3.54 13.85 4.16
N GLU A 41 3.09 13.79 5.41
CA GLU A 41 2.99 12.53 6.16
C GLU A 41 2.11 11.51 5.44
N ARG A 42 1.05 11.97 4.78
CA ARG A 42 0.17 11.11 3.99
C ARG A 42 0.89 10.46 2.80
N GLU A 43 1.77 11.18 2.12
CA GLU A 43 2.57 10.60 1.05
C GLU A 43 3.60 9.60 1.60
N ARG A 44 4.19 9.88 2.77
CA ARG A 44 5.08 8.92 3.44
C ARG A 44 4.34 7.63 3.78
N GLU A 45 3.13 7.72 4.32
CA GLU A 45 2.28 6.56 4.61
C GLU A 45 1.98 5.75 3.34
N GLU A 46 1.66 6.41 2.23
CA GLU A 46 1.39 5.76 0.95
C GLU A 46 2.63 5.08 0.35
N ILE A 47 3.81 5.71 0.47
CA ILE A 47 5.08 5.11 0.04
C ILE A 47 5.40 3.88 0.90
N VAL A 48 5.23 3.95 2.22
CA VAL A 48 5.41 2.80 3.12
C VAL A 48 4.45 1.68 2.74
N LEU A 49 3.20 2.01 2.44
CA LEU A 49 2.19 1.04 1.99
C LEU A 49 2.59 0.34 0.68
N VAL A 50 3.12 1.09 -0.29
CA VAL A 50 3.68 0.51 -1.54
C VAL A 50 4.86 -0.41 -1.24
N CYS A 51 5.72 -0.04 -0.29
CA CYS A 51 6.88 -0.84 0.07
C CYS A 51 6.50 -2.15 0.78
N LEU A 52 5.41 -2.15 1.55
CA LEU A 52 4.84 -3.35 2.17
C LEU A 52 4.40 -4.40 1.13
N LEU A 53 4.16 -4.03 -0.13
CA LEU A 53 3.84 -4.99 -1.20
C LEU A 53 4.99 -5.96 -1.47
N ASN A 54 6.24 -5.54 -1.24
CA ASN A 54 7.44 -6.35 -1.46
C ASN A 54 7.91 -7.11 -0.20
N VAL A 55 7.14 -7.05 0.88
CA VAL A 55 7.47 -7.72 2.14
C VAL A 55 6.79 -9.08 2.18
N GLU A 56 7.56 -10.12 2.54
CA GLU A 56 7.08 -11.49 2.69
C GLU A 56 5.97 -11.60 3.73
N ASP A 57 5.00 -12.48 3.48
CA ASP A 57 3.81 -12.70 4.31
C ASP A 57 4.19 -13.01 5.77
N ASP A 58 5.25 -13.79 5.96
CA ASP A 58 5.73 -14.19 7.27
C ASP A 58 6.21 -13.02 8.14
N VAL A 59 6.62 -11.91 7.53
CA VAL A 59 7.06 -10.70 8.22
C VAL A 59 5.86 -9.84 8.63
N ILE A 60 4.77 -9.88 7.86
CA ILE A 60 3.62 -9.01 8.07
C ILE A 60 2.44 -9.68 8.75
N LYS A 61 2.39 -11.02 8.86
CA LYS A 61 1.23 -11.77 9.39
C LYS A 61 0.73 -11.33 10.76
N ASP A 62 1.61 -10.80 11.61
CA ASP A 62 1.27 -10.33 12.96
C ASP A 62 0.90 -8.82 13.01
N LEU A 63 0.96 -8.11 11.88
CA LEU A 63 0.50 -6.73 11.80
C LEU A 63 -1.01 -6.67 11.97
N ARG A 64 -1.45 -6.11 13.10
CA ARG A 64 -2.86 -5.82 13.34
C ARG A 64 -3.24 -4.56 12.58
N LEU A 65 -4.09 -4.73 11.57
CA LEU A 65 -4.71 -3.60 10.87
C LEU A 65 -5.67 -2.89 11.82
N ASP A 66 -5.58 -1.58 11.95
CA ASP A 66 -6.62 -0.76 12.59
C ASP A 66 -7.74 -0.44 11.59
N CYS A 67 -8.29 -1.48 10.96
CA CYS A 67 -9.32 -1.37 9.95
C CYS A 67 -10.68 -1.67 10.58
N ARG A 68 -11.79 -1.09 10.06
CA ARG A 68 -13.15 -1.48 10.50
C ARG A 68 -13.50 -2.95 10.23
N HIS A 69 -12.68 -3.63 9.42
CA HIS A 69 -12.73 -5.04 9.16
C HIS A 69 -11.52 -5.77 9.76
N ALA A 70 -10.81 -5.21 10.74
CA ALA A 70 -9.61 -5.82 11.35
C ALA A 70 -9.85 -7.25 11.83
N GLU A 71 -11.04 -7.53 12.34
CA GLU A 71 -11.46 -8.87 12.78
C GLU A 71 -11.77 -9.83 11.61
N LYS A 72 -11.80 -9.33 10.37
CA LYS A 72 -12.23 -10.04 9.15
C LYS A 72 -11.30 -9.85 7.93
N CYS A 73 -10.28 -8.99 7.99
CA CYS A 73 -9.26 -8.79 6.96
C CYS A 73 -7.91 -9.12 7.57
N GLN A 74 -7.23 -10.13 7.05
CA GLN A 74 -5.81 -10.26 7.32
C GLN A 74 -5.04 -9.19 6.53
N VAL A 75 -3.93 -8.73 7.08
CA VAL A 75 -3.04 -7.76 6.40
C VAL A 75 -2.56 -8.27 5.05
N THR A 76 -2.34 -9.59 4.92
CA THR A 76 -2.04 -10.29 3.68
C THR A 76 -3.18 -10.14 2.65
N ASP A 77 -4.44 -10.37 3.03
CA ASP A 77 -5.59 -10.19 2.13
C ASP A 77 -5.73 -8.75 1.63
N CYS A 78 -5.54 -7.80 2.55
CA CYS A 78 -5.62 -6.37 2.26
C CYS A 78 -4.46 -5.94 1.32
N ARG A 79 -3.24 -6.47 1.53
CA ARG A 79 -2.09 -6.28 0.64
C ARG A 79 -2.30 -6.91 -0.73
N ASP A 80 -2.82 -8.13 -0.80
CA ASP A 80 -3.05 -8.84 -2.06
C ASP A 80 -4.10 -8.15 -2.92
N ARG A 81 -5.16 -7.61 -2.31
CA ARG A 81 -6.13 -6.76 -3.03
C ARG A 81 -5.49 -5.50 -3.57
N LEU A 82 -4.62 -4.85 -2.79
CA LEU A 82 -3.89 -3.68 -3.24
C LEU A 82 -2.96 -4.02 -4.41
N ARG A 83 -2.19 -5.10 -4.31
CA ARG A 83 -1.33 -5.61 -5.39
C ARG A 83 -2.14 -5.81 -6.66
N ARG A 84 -3.20 -6.62 -6.63
CA ARG A 84 -4.05 -6.88 -7.81
C ARG A 84 -4.63 -5.61 -8.42
N ARG A 85 -5.00 -4.63 -7.58
CA ARG A 85 -5.55 -3.36 -8.07
C ARG A 85 -4.48 -2.55 -8.80
N LEU A 86 -3.29 -2.47 -8.23
CA LEU A 86 -2.17 -1.76 -8.85
C LEU A 86 -1.67 -2.46 -10.10
N GLU A 87 -1.67 -3.79 -10.14
CA GLU A 87 -1.36 -4.56 -11.36
C GLU A 87 -2.35 -4.26 -12.49
N ALA A 88 -3.63 -4.12 -12.17
CA ALA A 88 -4.65 -3.74 -13.14
C ALA A 88 -4.45 -2.31 -13.65
N ASP A 89 -4.12 -1.36 -12.77
CA ASP A 89 -3.89 0.04 -13.15
C ASP A 89 -2.57 0.23 -13.91
N LEU A 90 -1.53 -0.57 -13.61
CA LEU A 90 -0.21 -0.51 -14.24
C LEU A 90 -0.07 -1.44 -15.45
N GLY A 91 -1.05 -2.31 -15.69
CA GLY A 91 -1.03 -3.29 -16.79
C GLY A 91 0.12 -4.31 -16.70
N THR A 92 0.72 -4.51 -15.53
CA THR A 92 1.94 -5.33 -15.33
C THR A 92 1.91 -6.07 -14.00
N GLY A 93 2.54 -7.24 -13.91
CA GLY A 93 2.69 -7.99 -12.65
C GLY A 93 3.69 -7.31 -11.70
N LEU A 94 3.28 -7.04 -10.46
CA LEU A 94 4.13 -6.44 -9.43
C LEU A 94 4.79 -7.59 -8.65
N GLY A 95 5.93 -8.03 -9.18
CA GLY A 95 6.79 -9.08 -8.60
C GLY A 95 7.29 -8.70 -7.22
#